data_AF-A0A100WVM1-F1
#
_entry.id   AF-A0A100WVM1-F1
#
_cell.length_a   1.000
_cell.length_b   1.000
_cell.length_c   1.000
_cell.angle_alpha   90.00
_cell.angle_beta   90.00
_cell.angle_gamma   90.00
#
_symmetry.space_group_name_H-M   'P 1'
#
loop_
_entity.id
_entity.type
_entity.pdbx_description
1 polymer ?
#
loop_
_entity_poly.entity_id
_entity_poly.type
_entity_poly.pdbx_seq_one_letter_code
_entity_poly.pdbx_strand_id
1 'polypeptide(L)'
;MEAAQAISLVANWIRSRGLDYPTDGLAADRFEKGWSVYAPVEVDDSDPMAFLDIPVGRSIFLVGDSGRIEEVSSSVPPQQAREAFSAQEPAARPNGQATDEAAFMAEFEKQFRLAAADDPGVIADFTIVDEPPAPVGDASTSADAATAEEAARLIDAIVQQLAQLGPQGWDEFSAVFAFTVTSQIAQLQFWAQDRTGLVPVPQSIADLVREQREVSARMSAGPWWRLLLNVTNDGQATVDYDYGDEPFPDDQIVAAEHYRNDLDTYPRRQVPVWLAGYTAGPDAQGRDAARAAEAARADEAAGRVAVVTDQIPPLPDLLARWAVLSATYVGIGSGWGPRIYPGYAWFESDARSGSTLYLLPGDRAVLSGGKWNSELLEAAYNGGGQLPDLYGGAPAWVNDSVLNTRNRNGLLSFCYWWDNGQWYRGSTDTSGELDAPVPAIWTPDATVAAMTGQTGASTTQACQALLEVATEGTATVDDVAAVFDERPDAQVYAAANQLSLAGLLT
;
A
#
# COMPACT_ATOMS: atom_id res chain seq x y z
N MET A 1 9.18 -11.06 27.00
CA MET A 1 10.59 -10.64 26.74
C MET A 1 10.99 -9.52 27.72
N GLU A 2 12.26 -9.45 28.14
CA GLU A 2 12.77 -8.38 29.04
C GLU A 2 13.29 -7.15 28.27
N ALA A 3 13.27 -5.95 28.87
CA ALA A 3 13.68 -4.69 28.22
C ALA A 3 15.11 -4.73 27.63
N ALA A 4 16.08 -5.27 28.38
CA ALA A 4 17.46 -5.39 27.93
C ALA A 4 17.60 -6.34 26.71
N GLN A 5 16.72 -7.33 26.62
CA GLN A 5 16.69 -8.28 25.51
C GLN A 5 16.09 -7.63 24.25
N ALA A 6 15.03 -6.83 24.39
CA ALA A 6 14.47 -6.02 23.30
C ALA A 6 15.48 -4.99 22.76
N ILE A 7 16.19 -4.29 23.65
CA ILE A 7 17.27 -3.36 23.26
C ILE A 7 18.38 -4.09 22.49
N SER A 8 18.80 -5.26 22.97
CA SER A 8 19.84 -6.05 22.31
C SER A 8 19.42 -6.55 20.93
N LEU A 9 18.16 -6.98 20.78
CA LEU A 9 17.58 -7.40 19.50
C LEU A 9 17.58 -6.25 18.48
N VAL A 10 17.13 -5.07 18.89
CA VAL A 10 17.10 -3.88 18.03
C VAL A 10 18.51 -3.39 17.68
N ALA A 11 19.43 -3.35 18.64
CA ALA A 11 20.83 -2.99 18.37
C ALA A 11 21.49 -3.94 17.34
N ASN A 12 21.20 -5.24 17.41
CA ASN A 12 21.69 -6.21 16.42
C ASN A 12 21.01 -6.04 15.05
N TRP A 13 19.70 -5.76 15.04
CA TRP A 13 18.92 -5.52 13.82
C TRP A 13 19.36 -4.25 13.07
N ILE A 14 19.67 -3.17 13.80
CA ILE A 14 20.25 -1.93 13.25
C ILE A 14 21.61 -2.22 12.60
N ARG A 15 22.50 -2.96 13.29
CA ARG A 15 23.83 -3.30 12.78
C ARG A 15 23.78 -4.22 11.57
N SER A 16 22.90 -5.23 11.57
CA SER A 16 22.82 -6.18 10.46
C SER A 16 22.29 -5.56 9.17
N ARG A 17 21.48 -4.50 9.28
CA ARG A 17 20.94 -3.74 8.15
C ARG A 17 21.76 -2.49 7.78
N GLY A 18 22.82 -2.19 8.53
CA GLY A 18 23.68 -1.03 8.27
C GLY A 18 22.96 0.31 8.39
N LEU A 19 21.94 0.40 9.24
CA LEU A 19 21.15 1.63 9.41
C LEU A 19 21.96 2.68 10.17
N ASP A 20 21.86 3.93 9.73
CA ASP A 20 22.46 5.09 10.39
C ASP A 20 21.62 5.51 11.61
N TYR A 21 21.56 4.62 12.62
CA TYR A 21 20.81 4.82 13.86
C TYR A 21 21.68 4.43 15.07
N PRO A 22 21.71 5.22 16.16
CA PRO A 22 22.55 4.94 17.31
C PRO A 22 22.15 3.64 18.01
N THR A 23 23.12 2.75 18.27
CA THR A 23 22.88 1.50 19.00
C THR A 23 23.17 1.57 20.50
N ASP A 24 23.77 2.68 20.96
CA ASP A 24 24.11 2.91 22.37
C ASP A 24 23.09 3.85 23.01
N GLY A 25 22.75 3.62 24.28
CA GLY A 25 21.83 4.49 25.03
C GLY A 25 20.33 4.35 24.69
N LEU A 26 19.94 3.27 24.00
CA LEU A 26 18.53 3.00 23.67
C LEU A 26 17.67 2.80 24.94
N ALA A 27 16.45 3.32 24.91
CA ALA A 27 15.41 3.08 25.90
C ALA A 27 14.33 2.14 25.34
N ALA A 28 13.62 1.45 26.23
CA ALA A 28 12.54 0.52 25.86
C ALA A 28 11.31 0.70 26.75
N ASP A 29 10.18 1.01 26.13
CA ASP A 29 8.88 1.15 26.81
C ASP A 29 7.97 -0.04 26.53
N ARG A 30 7.37 -0.61 27.59
CA ARG A 30 6.49 -1.78 27.48
C ARG A 30 5.11 -1.41 26.92
N PHE A 31 4.57 -2.23 26.02
CA PHE A 31 3.15 -2.24 25.66
C PHE A 31 2.58 -3.66 25.66
N GLU A 32 1.28 -3.81 25.40
CA GLU A 32 0.51 -5.05 25.64
C GLU A 32 1.13 -6.32 25.04
N LYS A 33 1.70 -6.25 23.83
CA LYS A 33 2.32 -7.39 23.13
C LYS A 33 3.82 -7.23 22.81
N GLY A 34 4.51 -6.26 23.44
CA GLY A 34 5.90 -5.99 23.06
C GLY A 34 6.57 -4.79 23.75
N TRP A 35 7.65 -4.31 23.13
CA TRP A 35 8.49 -3.20 23.57
C TRP A 35 8.66 -2.18 22.44
N SER A 36 8.59 -0.91 22.77
CA SER A 36 8.92 0.21 21.89
C SER A 36 10.33 0.66 22.21
N VAL A 37 11.30 0.38 21.34
CA VAL A 37 12.72 0.70 21.52
C VAL A 37 13.09 1.92 20.68
N TYR A 38 13.74 2.90 21.29
CA TYR A 38 14.10 4.16 20.63
C TYR A 38 15.32 4.82 21.30
N ALA A 39 15.99 5.71 20.58
CA ALA A 39 17.01 6.59 21.15
C ALA A 39 16.35 7.80 21.83
N PRO A 40 16.50 7.98 23.16
CA PRO A 40 15.95 9.14 23.86
C PRO A 40 16.49 10.45 23.30
N VAL A 41 15.66 11.50 23.33
CA VAL A 41 16.10 12.86 23.02
C VAL A 41 16.27 13.59 24.33
N GLU A 42 17.49 13.99 24.66
CA GLU A 42 17.69 14.96 25.74
C GLU A 42 17.26 16.32 25.22
N VAL A 43 16.18 16.85 25.80
CA VAL A 43 15.70 18.21 25.55
C VAL A 43 16.07 19.05 26.77
N ASP A 44 16.69 20.21 26.55
CA ASP A 44 16.92 21.15 27.64
C ASP A 44 15.60 21.83 28.00
N ASP A 45 14.95 21.33 29.07
CA ASP A 45 13.68 21.84 29.58
C ASP A 45 13.73 23.32 30.02
N SER A 46 14.93 23.93 30.09
CA SER A 46 15.10 25.35 30.38
C SER A 46 15.02 26.26 29.15
N ASP A 47 15.04 25.70 27.94
CA ASP A 47 14.90 26.43 26.68
C ASP A 47 13.53 26.17 26.02
N PRO A 48 12.62 27.17 26.01
CA PRO A 48 11.29 27.03 25.39
C PRO A 48 11.30 26.87 23.86
N MET A 49 12.46 27.01 23.20
CA MET A 49 12.62 26.80 21.75
C MET A 49 13.25 25.45 21.39
N ALA A 50 13.69 24.65 22.38
CA ALA A 50 14.40 23.38 22.15
C ALA A 50 13.60 22.32 21.39
N PHE A 51 12.27 22.46 21.29
CA PHE A 51 11.42 21.57 20.50
C PHE A 51 11.67 21.68 18.99
N LEU A 52 12.20 22.80 18.49
CA LEU A 52 12.55 22.98 17.07
C LEU A 52 13.78 22.17 16.66
N ASP A 53 14.62 21.80 17.62
CA ASP A 53 15.83 21.03 17.39
C ASP A 53 15.59 19.52 17.50
N ILE A 54 14.34 19.09 17.73
CA ILE A 54 13.94 17.67 17.70
C ILE A 54 13.79 17.24 16.23
N PRO A 55 14.66 16.36 15.71
CA PRO A 55 14.54 15.75 14.40
C PRO A 55 13.17 15.06 14.24
N VAL A 56 12.50 15.38 13.14
CA VAL A 56 11.21 14.81 12.72
C VAL A 56 11.43 13.56 11.87
N GLY A 57 10.54 12.56 11.99
CA GLY A 57 10.62 11.30 11.23
C GLY A 57 11.66 10.32 11.76
N ARG A 58 11.86 10.28 13.09
CA ARG A 58 12.79 9.34 13.73
C ARG A 58 12.23 7.93 13.73
N SER A 59 13.09 6.95 13.53
CA SER A 59 12.71 5.55 13.65
C SER A 59 12.46 5.17 15.11
N ILE A 60 11.35 4.49 15.36
CA ILE A 60 11.03 3.77 16.58
C ILE A 60 10.91 2.29 16.20
N PHE A 61 11.47 1.40 17.01
CA PHE A 61 11.45 -0.04 16.73
C PHE A 61 10.45 -0.71 17.65
N LEU A 62 9.41 -1.32 17.09
CA LEU A 62 8.46 -2.14 17.82
C LEU A 62 8.96 -3.59 17.82
N VAL A 63 9.16 -4.12 19.02
CA VAL A 63 9.65 -5.48 19.25
C VAL A 63 8.57 -6.30 19.91
N GLY A 64 8.03 -7.29 19.21
CA GLY A 64 7.05 -8.21 19.74
C GLY A 64 7.67 -9.16 20.76
N ASP A 65 6.86 -9.69 21.67
CA ASP A 65 7.33 -10.75 22.57
C ASP A 65 7.80 -12.02 21.84
N SER A 66 7.40 -12.20 20.58
CA SER A 66 7.87 -13.24 19.65
C SER A 66 9.28 -12.99 19.07
N GLY A 67 9.84 -11.79 19.24
CA GLY A 67 11.09 -11.39 18.58
C GLY A 67 10.92 -10.69 17.23
N ARG A 68 9.68 -10.53 16.73
CA ARG A 68 9.40 -9.71 15.54
C ARG A 68 9.81 -8.25 15.77
N ILE A 69 10.58 -7.67 14.85
CA ILE A 69 11.02 -6.26 14.90
C ILE A 69 10.45 -5.52 13.69
N GLU A 70 9.75 -4.43 13.94
CA GLU A 70 9.23 -3.54 12.91
C GLU A 70 9.74 -2.12 13.16
N GLU A 71 10.26 -1.49 12.12
CA GLU A 71 10.65 -0.08 12.14
C GLU A 71 9.45 0.78 11.77
N VAL A 72 9.06 1.69 12.66
CA VAL A 72 7.96 2.62 12.45
C VAL A 72 8.45 4.05 12.60
N SER A 73 7.97 4.94 11.74
CA SER A 73 8.30 6.38 11.83
C SER A 73 7.61 7.00 13.04
N SER A 74 8.30 7.89 13.75
CA SER A 74 7.75 8.71 14.83
C SER A 74 6.66 9.69 14.36
N SER A 75 6.43 9.81 13.05
CA SER A 75 5.28 10.54 12.48
C SER A 75 3.96 9.78 12.57
N VAL A 76 4.00 8.47 12.87
CA VAL A 76 2.81 7.67 13.16
C VAL A 76 2.51 7.77 14.66
N PRO A 77 1.28 8.10 15.09
CA PRO A 77 0.92 8.16 16.50
C PRO A 77 1.29 6.86 17.24
N PRO A 78 1.99 6.92 18.39
CA PRO A 78 2.53 5.72 19.05
C PRO A 78 1.48 4.66 19.40
N GLN A 79 0.25 5.07 19.74
CA GLN A 79 -0.85 4.12 20.00
C GLN A 79 -1.27 3.39 18.72
N GLN A 80 -1.44 4.11 17.60
CA GLN A 80 -1.83 3.53 16.32
C GLN A 80 -0.78 2.55 15.80
N ALA A 81 0.51 2.91 15.89
CA ALA A 81 1.61 2.03 15.51
C ALA A 81 1.63 0.75 16.38
N ARG A 82 1.43 0.88 17.69
CA ARG A 82 1.40 -0.26 18.62
C ARG A 82 0.18 -1.15 18.41
N GLU A 83 -0.98 -0.60 18.09
CA GLU A 83 -2.20 -1.35 17.80
C GLU A 83 -2.09 -2.13 16.50
N ALA A 84 -1.61 -1.49 15.42
CA ALA A 84 -1.35 -2.14 14.14
C ALA A 84 -0.33 -3.28 14.28
N PHE A 85 0.78 -3.01 14.99
CA PHE A 85 1.77 -4.02 15.33
C PHE A 85 1.17 -5.16 16.16
N SER A 86 0.35 -4.85 17.16
CA SER A 86 -0.28 -5.85 18.04
C SER A 86 -1.33 -6.70 17.32
N ALA A 87 -1.99 -6.16 16.29
CA ALA A 87 -2.96 -6.89 15.48
C ALA A 87 -2.29 -7.94 14.59
N GLN A 88 -1.07 -7.66 14.13
CA GLN A 88 -0.26 -8.57 13.32
C GLN A 88 0.65 -9.48 14.17
N GLU A 89 0.75 -9.22 15.48
CA GLU A 89 1.48 -10.07 16.41
C GLU A 89 0.66 -11.33 16.75
N PRO A 90 1.16 -12.55 16.46
CA PRO A 90 0.51 -13.78 16.86
C PRO A 90 0.19 -13.78 18.36
N ALA A 91 -1.00 -14.27 18.72
CA ALA A 91 -1.45 -14.24 20.11
C ALA A 91 -0.47 -15.00 21.03
N ALA A 92 0.10 -14.29 22.01
CA ALA A 92 1.01 -14.87 22.98
C ALA A 92 0.34 -16.06 23.70
N ARG A 93 0.86 -17.28 23.48
CA ARG A 93 0.48 -18.45 24.27
C ARG A 93 0.97 -18.26 25.71
N PRO A 94 0.21 -18.72 26.73
CA PRO A 94 0.61 -18.58 28.12
C PRO A 94 1.98 -19.24 28.37
N ASN A 95 2.87 -18.50 29.03
CA ASN A 95 4.23 -18.86 29.43
C ASN A 95 4.47 -20.37 29.59
N GLY A 96 5.17 -20.96 28.63
CA GLY A 96 5.63 -22.35 28.71
C GLY A 96 6.71 -22.79 27.72
N GLN A 97 7.01 -22.01 26.66
CA GLN A 97 7.83 -22.50 25.54
C GLN A 97 8.92 -21.53 25.04
N ALA A 98 9.35 -20.54 25.82
CA ALA A 98 10.54 -19.75 25.47
C ALA A 98 11.82 -20.60 25.34
N THR A 99 11.81 -21.81 25.91
CA THR A 99 12.87 -22.82 25.78
C THR A 99 12.81 -23.58 24.45
N ASP A 100 11.65 -23.70 23.80
CA ASP A 100 11.49 -24.46 22.55
C ASP A 100 11.93 -23.66 21.33
N GLU A 101 11.74 -22.34 21.32
CA GLU A 101 12.09 -21.49 20.18
C GLU A 101 13.60 -21.19 20.13
N ALA A 102 14.23 -20.96 21.28
CA ALA A 102 15.68 -20.88 21.39
C ALA A 102 16.34 -22.26 21.14
N ALA A 103 15.72 -23.36 21.58
CA ALA A 103 16.18 -24.71 21.23
C ALA A 103 15.95 -25.02 19.74
N PHE A 104 14.88 -24.48 19.14
CA PHE A 104 14.61 -24.61 17.71
C PHE A 104 15.60 -23.80 16.87
N MET A 105 15.90 -22.54 17.24
CA MET A 105 16.93 -21.73 16.59
C MET A 105 18.34 -22.30 16.82
N ALA A 106 18.62 -22.90 17.98
CA ALA A 106 19.89 -23.59 18.25
C ALA A 106 20.00 -24.93 17.52
N GLU A 107 18.91 -25.70 17.39
CA GLU A 107 18.86 -26.92 16.58
C GLU A 107 18.93 -26.57 15.09
N PHE A 108 18.36 -25.44 14.67
CA PHE A 108 18.45 -24.87 13.33
C PHE A 108 19.89 -24.42 13.01
N GLU A 109 20.56 -23.66 13.89
CA GLU A 109 21.98 -23.32 13.74
C GLU A 109 22.88 -24.57 13.73
N LYS A 110 22.53 -25.59 14.51
CA LYS A 110 23.23 -26.87 14.57
C LYS A 110 23.01 -27.69 13.30
N GLN A 111 21.81 -27.72 12.75
CA GLN A 111 21.50 -28.37 11.47
C GLN A 111 22.14 -27.62 10.30
N PHE A 112 22.21 -26.30 10.31
CA PHE A 112 22.95 -25.51 9.31
C PHE A 112 24.45 -25.85 9.33
N ARG A 113 25.03 -26.08 10.52
CA ARG A 113 26.42 -26.55 10.69
C ARG A 113 26.63 -28.00 10.26
N LEU A 114 25.60 -28.85 10.35
CA LEU A 114 25.65 -30.26 9.95
C LEU A 114 25.37 -30.47 8.46
N ALA A 115 24.50 -29.65 7.85
CA ALA A 115 24.23 -29.63 6.41
C ALA A 115 25.42 -29.10 5.59
N ALA A 116 26.33 -28.34 6.22
CA ALA A 116 27.65 -28.05 5.67
C ALA A 116 28.60 -29.28 5.64
N ALA A 117 28.18 -30.44 6.17
CA ALA A 117 29.01 -31.63 6.34
C ALA A 117 28.44 -32.95 5.78
N ASP A 118 27.13 -33.10 5.47
CA ASP A 118 26.59 -34.16 4.59
C ASP A 118 25.07 -34.00 4.30
N ASP A 119 24.63 -34.55 3.17
CA ASP A 119 23.35 -34.43 2.44
C ASP A 119 22.12 -35.13 3.10
N PRO A 120 21.00 -34.40 3.38
CA PRO A 120 19.72 -35.02 3.73
C PRO A 120 18.64 -34.83 2.64
N GLY A 121 18.25 -35.95 2.02
CA GLY A 121 16.87 -36.21 1.56
C GLY A 121 16.30 -35.33 0.46
N VAL A 122 16.85 -35.44 -0.75
CA VAL A 122 16.43 -34.75 -1.98
C VAL A 122 15.04 -35.24 -2.44
N ILE A 123 14.05 -34.34 -2.51
CA ILE A 123 12.88 -34.52 -3.39
C ILE A 123 13.44 -34.49 -4.82
N ALA A 124 13.40 -35.64 -5.50
CA ALA A 124 14.15 -35.87 -6.74
C ALA A 124 13.57 -35.14 -7.96
N ASP A 125 12.33 -34.68 -7.89
CA ASP A 125 11.65 -34.03 -9.01
C ASP A 125 10.50 -33.15 -8.51
N PHE A 126 10.31 -31.98 -9.12
CA PHE A 126 9.18 -31.08 -8.86
C PHE A 126 8.35 -30.98 -10.14
N THR A 127 7.03 -31.13 -10.03
CA THR A 127 6.12 -30.96 -11.17
C THR A 127 5.57 -29.54 -11.14
N ILE A 128 5.88 -28.77 -12.18
CA ILE A 128 5.26 -27.46 -12.41
C ILE A 128 3.81 -27.70 -12.82
N VAL A 129 2.86 -27.22 -12.01
CA VAL A 129 1.41 -27.47 -12.18
C VAL A 129 0.74 -26.35 -12.96
N ASP A 130 1.27 -25.13 -12.91
CA ASP A 130 0.87 -23.99 -13.73
C ASP A 130 2.06 -23.46 -14.52
N GLU A 131 1.93 -23.46 -15.85
CA GLU A 131 2.92 -22.88 -16.77
C GLU A 131 2.65 -21.37 -16.88
N PRO A 132 3.68 -20.50 -16.89
CA PRO A 132 3.49 -19.06 -16.95
C PRO A 132 2.57 -18.66 -18.11
N PRO A 133 1.72 -17.63 -17.96
CA PRO A 133 0.85 -17.19 -19.05
C PRO A 133 1.70 -16.90 -20.30
N ALA A 134 1.28 -17.44 -21.44
CA ALA A 134 1.93 -17.20 -22.71
C ALA A 134 2.00 -15.68 -22.97
N PRO A 135 3.09 -15.17 -23.57
CA PRO A 135 3.24 -13.75 -23.88
C PRO A 135 2.00 -13.22 -24.61
N VAL A 136 1.55 -12.02 -24.24
CA VAL A 136 0.44 -11.35 -24.91
C VAL A 136 0.93 -10.85 -26.29
N GLY A 137 0.66 -11.62 -27.35
CA GLY A 137 1.03 -11.33 -28.74
C GLY A 137 0.97 -12.57 -29.64
N ASP A 138 0.77 -12.38 -30.96
CA ASP A 138 0.58 -13.48 -31.93
C ASP A 138 1.74 -14.50 -31.89
N ALA A 139 1.40 -15.75 -31.52
CA ALA A 139 2.15 -17.00 -31.62
C ALA A 139 3.61 -16.96 -31.10
N SER A 140 3.84 -17.61 -29.94
CA SER A 140 5.17 -18.01 -29.46
C SER A 140 6.04 -18.50 -30.63
N THR A 141 7.10 -17.74 -30.94
CA THR A 141 8.01 -18.14 -32.00
C THR A 141 8.77 -19.39 -31.55
N SER A 142 9.23 -20.23 -32.48
CA SER A 142 10.08 -21.38 -32.11
C SER A 142 11.32 -21.01 -31.27
N ALA A 143 11.76 -19.74 -31.35
CA ALA A 143 12.83 -19.19 -30.54
C ALA A 143 12.40 -18.85 -29.09
N ASP A 144 11.18 -18.33 -28.91
CA ASP A 144 10.61 -18.09 -27.57
C ASP A 144 10.41 -19.42 -26.83
N ALA A 145 9.93 -20.46 -27.52
CA ALA A 145 9.76 -21.79 -26.94
C ALA A 145 11.08 -22.40 -26.45
N ALA A 146 12.16 -22.31 -27.24
CA ALA A 146 13.49 -22.80 -26.83
C ALA A 146 14.06 -22.01 -25.65
N THR A 147 13.82 -20.69 -25.62
CA THR A 147 14.22 -19.82 -24.50
C THR A 147 13.41 -20.14 -23.23
N ALA A 148 12.13 -20.50 -23.38
CA ALA A 148 11.28 -20.93 -22.28
C ALA A 148 11.73 -22.24 -21.66
N GLU A 149 12.12 -23.21 -22.48
CA GLU A 149 12.67 -24.47 -21.98
C GLU A 149 14.03 -24.28 -21.25
N GLU A 150 14.85 -23.34 -21.70
CA GLU A 150 16.07 -22.95 -20.98
C GLU A 150 15.76 -22.26 -19.64
N ALA A 151 14.82 -21.32 -19.62
CA ALA A 151 14.39 -20.64 -18.41
C ALA A 151 13.76 -21.61 -17.39
N ALA A 152 12.95 -22.56 -17.85
CA ALA A 152 12.30 -23.58 -17.01
C ALA A 152 13.33 -24.48 -16.31
N ARG A 153 14.39 -24.90 -17.00
CA ARG A 153 15.46 -25.70 -16.38
C ARG A 153 16.19 -24.97 -15.24
N LEU A 154 16.31 -23.64 -15.34
CA LEU A 154 16.86 -22.83 -14.25
C LEU A 154 15.87 -22.73 -13.08
N ILE A 155 14.56 -22.64 -13.35
CA ILE A 155 13.53 -22.68 -12.31
C ILE A 155 13.57 -23.98 -11.51
N ASP A 156 13.71 -25.14 -12.18
CA ASP A 156 13.82 -26.43 -11.48
C ASP A 156 15.01 -26.43 -10.50
N ALA A 157 16.17 -25.94 -10.96
CA ALA A 157 17.37 -25.84 -10.14
C ALA A 157 17.22 -24.85 -8.97
N ILE A 158 16.49 -23.74 -9.17
CA ILE A 158 16.18 -22.75 -8.13
C ILE A 158 15.25 -23.37 -7.08
N VAL A 159 14.14 -24.00 -7.50
CA VAL A 159 13.17 -24.65 -6.61
C VAL A 159 13.84 -25.73 -5.76
N GLN A 160 14.66 -26.59 -6.37
CA GLN A 160 15.39 -27.64 -5.64
C GLN A 160 16.32 -27.06 -4.57
N GLN A 161 17.05 -25.97 -4.87
CA GLN A 161 17.95 -25.35 -3.91
C GLN A 161 17.21 -24.58 -2.81
N LEU A 162 16.09 -23.93 -3.13
CA LEU A 162 15.25 -23.28 -2.13
C LEU A 162 14.65 -24.30 -1.16
N ALA A 163 14.15 -25.43 -1.66
CA ALA A 163 13.60 -26.51 -0.85
C ALA A 163 14.60 -27.05 0.20
N GLN A 164 15.90 -27.05 -0.11
CA GLN A 164 16.97 -27.46 0.81
C GLN A 164 17.19 -26.49 1.97
N LEU A 165 16.71 -25.25 1.87
CA LEU A 165 16.78 -24.26 2.95
C LEU A 165 15.65 -24.42 3.96
N GLY A 166 14.63 -25.21 3.61
CA GLY A 166 13.45 -25.41 4.44
C GLY A 166 13.75 -26.19 5.73
N PRO A 167 13.09 -25.88 6.84
CA PRO A 167 13.20 -26.67 8.06
C PRO A 167 12.67 -28.09 7.81
N GLN A 168 13.20 -29.08 8.53
CA GLN A 168 12.73 -30.46 8.39
C GLN A 168 11.22 -30.56 8.63
N GLY A 169 10.50 -31.16 7.67
CA GLY A 169 9.06 -31.37 7.74
C GLY A 169 8.22 -30.15 7.37
N TRP A 170 8.74 -29.27 6.50
CA TRP A 170 7.94 -28.22 5.87
C TRP A 170 6.82 -28.81 4.99
N ASP A 171 5.72 -28.07 4.89
CA ASP A 171 4.53 -28.42 4.11
C ASP A 171 4.48 -27.65 2.79
N GLU A 172 4.79 -26.36 2.83
CA GLU A 172 4.83 -25.47 1.68
C GLU A 172 5.91 -24.39 1.86
N PHE A 173 6.43 -23.86 0.75
CA PHE A 173 7.13 -22.59 0.74
C PHE A 173 6.68 -21.68 -0.40
N SER A 174 6.85 -20.39 -0.19
CA SER A 174 6.63 -19.33 -1.15
C SER A 174 7.91 -18.54 -1.30
N ALA A 175 8.29 -18.25 -2.53
CA ALA A 175 9.43 -17.40 -2.83
C ALA A 175 9.02 -16.30 -3.80
N VAL A 176 9.37 -15.07 -3.46
CA VAL A 176 9.17 -13.89 -4.31
C VAL A 176 10.51 -13.23 -4.58
N PHE A 177 10.81 -13.06 -5.86
CA PHE A 177 12.00 -12.36 -6.33
C PHE A 177 11.58 -11.14 -7.13
N ALA A 178 11.80 -9.93 -6.62
CA ALA A 178 11.58 -8.68 -7.34
C ALA A 178 12.92 -8.09 -7.79
N PHE A 179 13.27 -8.29 -9.07
CA PHE A 179 14.62 -8.05 -9.57
C PHE A 179 14.60 -6.99 -10.68
N THR A 180 15.60 -6.14 -10.64
CA THR A 180 15.98 -5.20 -11.70
C THR A 180 17.47 -5.40 -12.01
N VAL A 181 17.99 -4.70 -13.01
CA VAL A 181 19.43 -4.66 -13.30
C VAL A 181 20.30 -4.14 -12.16
N THR A 182 19.76 -3.31 -11.25
CA THR A 182 20.56 -2.62 -10.22
C THR A 182 20.11 -2.84 -8.78
N SER A 183 19.00 -3.55 -8.58
CA SER A 183 18.46 -3.86 -7.25
C SER A 183 17.68 -5.17 -7.28
N GLN A 184 17.67 -5.85 -6.13
CA GLN A 184 17.01 -7.13 -5.94
C GLN A 184 16.37 -7.21 -4.56
N ILE A 185 15.14 -7.72 -4.51
CA ILE A 185 14.47 -8.17 -3.29
C ILE A 185 14.20 -9.66 -3.45
N ALA A 186 14.54 -10.43 -2.42
CA ALA A 186 14.25 -11.85 -2.34
C ALA A 186 13.58 -12.14 -1.00
N GLN A 187 12.38 -12.71 -1.05
CA GLN A 187 11.63 -13.15 0.12
C GLN A 187 11.36 -14.65 -0.02
N LEU A 188 11.64 -15.42 1.02
CA LEU A 188 11.38 -16.85 1.07
C LEU A 188 10.73 -17.16 2.41
N GLN A 189 9.56 -17.78 2.36
CA GLN A 189 8.77 -18.12 3.53
C GLN A 189 8.40 -19.60 3.48
N PHE A 190 8.60 -20.30 4.59
CA PHE A 190 8.16 -21.69 4.77
C PHE A 190 6.97 -21.76 5.71
N TRP A 191 6.12 -22.76 5.50
CA TRP A 191 5.06 -23.20 6.38
C TRP A 191 5.28 -24.65 6.80
N ALA A 192 5.09 -24.94 8.08
CA ALA A 192 5.18 -26.27 8.65
C ALA A 192 4.17 -26.39 9.81
N GLN A 193 3.06 -27.11 9.60
CA GLN A 193 1.95 -27.23 10.54
C GLN A 193 1.43 -25.84 10.98
N ASP A 194 1.58 -25.50 12.27
CA ASP A 194 1.18 -24.20 12.84
C ASP A 194 2.32 -23.16 12.83
N ARG A 195 3.44 -23.42 12.15
CA ARG A 195 4.62 -22.55 12.15
C ARG A 195 4.88 -21.97 10.76
N THR A 196 5.27 -20.70 10.74
CA THR A 196 5.76 -20.02 9.54
C THR A 196 7.08 -19.32 9.85
N GLY A 197 7.98 -19.25 8.88
CA GLY A 197 9.29 -18.62 9.07
C GLY A 197 9.88 -18.08 7.77
N LEU A 198 10.43 -16.87 7.85
CA LEU A 198 11.22 -16.27 6.77
C LEU A 198 12.64 -16.85 6.78
N VAL A 199 13.14 -17.19 5.61
CA VAL A 199 14.48 -17.74 5.42
C VAL A 199 15.24 -16.82 4.44
N PRO A 200 16.43 -16.30 4.81
CA PRO A 200 17.24 -15.52 3.88
C PRO A 200 17.65 -16.35 2.66
N VAL A 201 17.56 -15.78 1.48
CA VAL A 201 18.01 -16.44 0.24
C VAL A 201 19.52 -16.23 0.06
N PRO A 202 20.34 -17.30 -0.05
CA PRO A 202 21.76 -17.19 -0.35
C PRO A 202 22.05 -16.52 -1.69
N GLN A 203 23.16 -15.79 -1.77
CA GLN A 203 23.55 -15.07 -2.98
C GLN A 203 23.70 -16.01 -4.19
N SER A 204 24.16 -17.25 -4.01
CA SER A 204 24.28 -18.23 -5.10
C SER A 204 22.93 -18.56 -5.75
N ILE A 205 21.85 -18.61 -4.98
CA ILE A 205 20.50 -18.82 -5.51
C ILE A 205 20.00 -17.53 -6.17
N ALA A 206 20.27 -16.37 -5.57
CA ALA A 206 19.94 -15.08 -6.19
C ALA A 206 20.65 -14.88 -7.55
N ASP A 207 21.89 -15.37 -7.69
CA ASP A 207 22.63 -15.33 -8.96
C ASP A 207 22.00 -16.25 -10.02
N LEU A 208 21.50 -17.43 -9.63
CA LEU A 208 20.74 -18.31 -10.52
C LEU A 208 19.40 -17.69 -10.95
N VAL A 209 18.70 -17.02 -10.03
CA VAL A 209 17.48 -16.26 -10.36
C VAL A 209 17.80 -15.12 -11.34
N ARG A 210 18.95 -14.45 -11.20
CA ARG A 210 19.39 -13.42 -12.14
C ARG A 210 19.69 -14.00 -13.52
N GLU A 211 20.41 -15.12 -13.58
CA GLU A 211 20.66 -15.85 -14.83
C GLU A 211 19.33 -16.24 -15.49
N GLN A 212 18.38 -16.76 -14.72
CA GLN A 212 17.05 -17.10 -15.19
C GLN A 212 16.33 -15.88 -15.78
N ARG A 213 16.38 -14.73 -15.10
CA ARG A 213 15.82 -13.47 -15.60
C ARG A 213 16.47 -13.02 -16.90
N GLU A 214 17.79 -13.15 -17.03
CA GLU A 214 18.53 -12.82 -18.25
C GLU A 214 18.16 -13.74 -19.42
N VAL A 215 17.86 -15.01 -19.15
CA VAL A 215 17.29 -15.95 -20.15
C VAL A 215 15.90 -15.48 -20.57
N SER A 216 15.00 -15.24 -19.60
CA SER A 216 13.64 -14.74 -19.88
C SER A 216 13.65 -13.42 -20.64
N ALA A 217 14.63 -12.54 -20.41
CA ALA A 217 14.77 -11.26 -21.13
C ALA A 217 14.96 -11.41 -22.65
N ARG A 218 15.36 -12.59 -23.12
CA ARG A 218 15.50 -12.88 -24.57
C ARG A 218 14.17 -13.21 -25.23
N MET A 219 13.12 -13.48 -24.46
CA MET A 219 11.77 -13.70 -24.96
C MET A 219 11.12 -12.41 -25.46
N SER A 220 10.11 -12.54 -26.31
CA SER A 220 9.28 -11.42 -26.77
C SER A 220 8.63 -10.60 -25.63
N ALA A 221 8.32 -11.22 -24.48
CA ALA A 221 7.77 -10.52 -23.31
C ALA A 221 8.80 -9.64 -22.57
N GLY A 222 10.10 -9.86 -22.79
CA GLY A 222 11.17 -9.25 -22.02
C GLY A 222 11.32 -9.85 -20.61
N PRO A 223 12.14 -9.24 -19.74
CA PRO A 223 12.34 -9.76 -18.39
C PRO A 223 11.08 -9.55 -17.54
N TRP A 224 10.78 -10.49 -16.66
CA TRP A 224 9.78 -10.28 -15.62
C TRP A 224 10.28 -9.25 -14.58
N TRP A 225 9.35 -8.63 -13.85
CA TRP A 225 9.68 -7.78 -12.69
C TRP A 225 9.68 -8.57 -11.39
N ARG A 226 8.71 -9.48 -11.24
CA ARG A 226 8.70 -10.45 -10.16
C ARG A 226 8.58 -11.89 -10.68
N LEU A 227 9.30 -12.78 -10.03
CA LEU A 227 9.12 -14.23 -10.10
C LEU A 227 8.47 -14.67 -8.80
N LEU A 228 7.30 -15.30 -8.89
CA LEU A 228 6.58 -15.87 -7.75
C LEU A 228 6.59 -17.38 -7.86
N LEU A 229 6.96 -18.04 -6.77
CA LEU A 229 6.96 -19.48 -6.65
C LEU A 229 6.12 -19.87 -5.44
N ASN A 230 5.18 -20.80 -5.58
CA ASN A 230 4.63 -21.52 -4.43
C ASN A 230 4.82 -23.01 -4.66
N VAL A 231 5.42 -23.68 -3.68
CA VAL A 231 5.87 -25.06 -3.80
C VAL A 231 5.47 -25.85 -2.57
N THR A 232 4.81 -26.98 -2.78
CA THR A 232 4.37 -27.89 -1.72
C THR A 232 5.33 -29.07 -1.57
N ASN A 233 5.28 -29.74 -0.43
CA ASN A 233 6.17 -30.85 -0.08
C ASN A 233 5.89 -32.14 -0.86
N ASP A 234 4.77 -32.24 -1.57
CA ASP A 234 4.45 -33.30 -2.52
C ASP A 234 5.02 -33.05 -3.92
N GLY A 235 5.77 -31.96 -4.08
CA GLY A 235 6.51 -31.64 -5.30
C GLY A 235 5.72 -30.81 -6.30
N GLN A 236 4.54 -30.29 -5.97
CA GLN A 236 3.82 -29.37 -6.84
C GLN A 236 4.45 -27.97 -6.75
N ALA A 237 4.72 -27.36 -7.90
CA ALA A 237 5.24 -26.01 -8.00
C ALA A 237 4.34 -25.15 -8.90
N THR A 238 4.00 -23.96 -8.45
CA THR A 238 3.40 -22.90 -9.28
C THR A 238 4.46 -21.86 -9.56
N VAL A 239 4.54 -21.39 -10.80
CA VAL A 239 5.58 -20.47 -11.28
C VAL A 239 4.91 -19.35 -12.06
N ASP A 240 4.93 -18.15 -11.49
CA ASP A 240 4.33 -16.98 -12.12
C ASP A 240 5.39 -15.91 -12.41
N TYR A 241 5.31 -15.35 -13.61
CA TYR A 241 6.03 -14.15 -14.00
C TYR A 241 5.09 -12.97 -13.95
N ASP A 242 5.41 -11.99 -13.11
CA ASP A 242 4.67 -10.74 -13.04
C ASP A 242 5.41 -9.63 -13.79
N TYR A 243 4.72 -9.08 -14.79
CA TYR A 243 5.18 -8.00 -15.65
C TYR A 243 4.63 -6.63 -15.22
N GLY A 244 4.07 -6.53 -14.01
CA GLY A 244 3.53 -5.31 -13.42
C GLY A 244 2.07 -5.10 -13.80
N ASP A 245 1.32 -6.16 -14.08
CA ASP A 245 -0.11 -6.03 -14.40
C ASP A 245 -0.87 -5.40 -13.23
N GLU A 246 -0.35 -5.50 -12.01
CA GLU A 246 -0.80 -4.74 -10.85
C GLU A 246 0.38 -4.06 -10.12
N PRO A 247 0.13 -2.97 -9.37
CA PRO A 247 1.14 -2.41 -8.47
C PRO A 247 1.68 -3.44 -7.50
N PHE A 248 3.01 -3.45 -7.32
CA PHE A 248 3.66 -4.35 -6.38
C PHE A 248 3.38 -3.93 -4.92
N PRO A 249 3.37 -4.90 -3.98
CA PRO A 249 3.38 -4.63 -2.56
C PRO A 249 4.55 -3.73 -2.14
N ASP A 250 4.35 -2.92 -1.10
CA ASP A 250 5.35 -1.94 -0.60
C ASP A 250 6.67 -2.60 -0.18
N ASP A 251 6.65 -3.86 0.25
CA ASP A 251 7.82 -4.64 0.65
C ASP A 251 8.51 -5.36 -0.52
N GLN A 252 7.98 -5.21 -1.73
CA GLN A 252 8.44 -5.85 -2.97
C GLN A 252 8.68 -4.84 -4.11
N ILE A 253 8.46 -3.55 -3.85
CA ILE A 253 8.79 -2.47 -4.76
C ILE A 253 10.17 -1.88 -4.40
N VAL A 254 11.01 -1.64 -5.40
CA VAL A 254 12.30 -0.96 -5.23
C VAL A 254 12.20 0.51 -5.64
N ALA A 255 13.19 1.34 -5.31
CA ALA A 255 13.19 2.75 -5.72
C ALA A 255 13.04 2.92 -7.26
N ALA A 256 12.34 3.99 -7.66
CA ALA A 256 12.05 4.33 -9.06
C ALA A 256 13.28 4.32 -10.00
N GLU A 257 14.46 4.68 -9.49
CA GLU A 257 15.70 4.67 -10.26
C GLU A 257 16.12 3.28 -10.77
N HIS A 258 15.83 2.22 -10.01
CA HIS A 258 16.17 0.86 -10.40
C HIS A 258 15.34 0.37 -11.57
N TYR A 259 14.05 0.76 -11.61
CA TYR A 259 13.18 0.50 -12.75
C TYR A 259 13.58 1.33 -13.97
N ARG A 260 13.99 2.60 -13.79
CA ARG A 260 14.53 3.41 -14.90
C ARG A 260 15.77 2.77 -15.53
N ASN A 261 16.73 2.34 -14.69
CA ASN A 261 17.93 1.63 -15.17
C ASN A 261 17.58 0.34 -15.92
N ASP A 262 16.54 -0.37 -15.46
CA ASP A 262 16.07 -1.60 -16.10
C ASP A 262 15.41 -1.31 -17.46
N LEU A 263 14.57 -0.28 -17.56
CA LEU A 263 13.96 0.15 -18.81
C LEU A 263 14.99 0.70 -19.81
N ASP A 264 16.07 1.32 -19.34
CA ASP A 264 17.19 1.72 -20.20
C ASP A 264 17.94 0.51 -20.78
N THR A 265 18.05 -0.58 -20.00
CA THR A 265 18.74 -1.82 -20.41
C THR A 265 17.84 -2.73 -21.26
N TYR A 266 16.57 -2.84 -20.89
CA TYR A 266 15.54 -3.64 -21.53
C TYR A 266 14.34 -2.76 -21.92
N PRO A 267 14.46 -1.95 -22.99
CA PRO A 267 13.39 -1.05 -23.41
C PRO A 267 12.11 -1.80 -23.74
N ARG A 268 10.99 -1.30 -23.21
CA ARG A 268 9.64 -1.82 -23.49
C ARG A 268 8.85 -0.85 -24.34
N ARG A 269 8.01 -1.39 -25.22
CA ARG A 269 7.08 -0.56 -26.01
C ARG A 269 6.01 0.09 -25.12
N GLN A 270 5.59 -0.61 -24.09
CA GLN A 270 4.57 -0.20 -23.14
C GLN A 270 4.96 -0.71 -21.76
N VAL A 271 4.76 0.13 -20.75
CA VAL A 271 4.97 -0.17 -19.34
C VAL A 271 3.64 0.04 -18.62
N PRO A 272 3.24 -0.81 -17.66
CA PRO A 272 2.03 -0.56 -16.88
C PRO A 272 1.99 0.86 -16.32
N VAL A 273 0.85 1.54 -16.44
CA VAL A 273 0.72 2.99 -16.15
C VAL A 273 1.19 3.33 -14.74
N TRP A 274 0.97 2.45 -13.76
CA TRP A 274 1.40 2.66 -12.38
C TRP A 274 2.93 2.74 -12.27
N LEU A 275 3.65 1.89 -13.02
CA LEU A 275 5.11 1.83 -13.01
C LEU A 275 5.69 2.97 -13.85
N ALA A 276 5.02 3.34 -14.94
CA ALA A 276 5.39 4.51 -15.73
C ALA A 276 5.27 5.81 -14.91
N GLY A 277 4.18 5.98 -14.14
CA GLY A 277 4.05 7.08 -13.18
C GLY A 277 5.10 7.02 -12.07
N TYR A 278 5.30 5.85 -11.47
CA TYR A 278 6.27 5.66 -10.39
C TYR A 278 7.71 6.01 -10.84
N THR A 279 8.09 5.62 -12.06
CA THR A 279 9.40 5.94 -12.64
C THR A 279 9.57 7.40 -13.05
N ALA A 280 8.49 8.07 -13.46
CA ALA A 280 8.48 9.51 -13.71
C ALA A 280 8.72 10.31 -12.41
N GLY A 281 8.33 9.76 -11.26
CA GLY A 281 8.63 10.27 -9.94
C GLY A 281 7.79 11.49 -9.52
N PRO A 282 8.06 12.04 -8.33
CA PRO A 282 7.24 13.10 -7.76
C PRO A 282 7.30 14.40 -8.57
N ASP A 283 8.36 14.66 -9.33
CA ASP A 283 8.46 15.90 -10.13
C ASP A 283 7.45 15.97 -11.28
N ALA A 284 6.93 14.82 -11.73
CA ALA A 284 5.97 14.71 -12.82
C ALA A 284 4.64 15.40 -12.49
N GLN A 285 4.15 15.22 -11.26
CA GLN A 285 2.82 15.72 -10.83
C GLN A 285 2.83 16.43 -9.48
N GLY A 286 3.93 16.35 -8.74
CA GLY A 286 4.12 17.02 -7.47
C GLY A 286 4.10 18.53 -7.62
N ARG A 287 3.52 19.17 -6.62
CA ARG A 287 3.23 20.59 -6.55
C ARG A 287 3.41 21.02 -5.10
N ASP A 288 4.65 21.03 -4.63
CA ASP A 288 4.97 21.54 -3.30
C ASP A 288 4.51 23.00 -3.14
N ALA A 289 4.55 23.52 -1.92
CA ALA A 289 4.04 24.87 -1.64
C ALA A 289 4.76 25.98 -2.44
N ALA A 290 6.06 25.83 -2.71
CA ALA A 290 6.84 26.81 -3.47
C ALA A 290 6.46 26.77 -4.96
N ARG A 291 6.41 25.57 -5.54
CA ARG A 291 5.99 25.33 -6.92
C ARG A 291 4.55 25.75 -7.16
N ALA A 292 3.64 25.51 -6.20
CA ALA A 292 2.26 25.97 -6.26
C ALA A 292 2.16 27.49 -6.31
N ALA A 293 2.92 28.20 -5.47
CA ALA A 293 2.94 29.65 -5.42
C ALA A 293 3.58 30.28 -6.67
N GLU A 294 4.60 29.65 -7.25
CA GLU A 294 5.17 30.06 -8.53
C GLU A 294 4.20 29.84 -9.69
N ALA A 295 3.58 28.66 -9.78
CA ALA A 295 2.60 28.35 -10.79
C ALA A 295 1.39 29.30 -10.75
N ALA A 296 0.86 29.60 -9.56
CA ALA A 296 -0.25 30.54 -9.41
C ALA A 296 0.09 31.96 -9.90
N ARG A 297 1.31 32.46 -9.59
CA ARG A 297 1.78 33.77 -10.10
C ARG A 297 1.98 33.75 -11.61
N ALA A 298 2.50 32.65 -12.16
CA ALA A 298 2.68 32.50 -13.59
C ALA A 298 1.34 32.46 -14.33
N ASP A 299 0.33 31.80 -13.77
CA ASP A 299 -1.03 31.76 -14.31
C ASP A 299 -1.69 33.14 -14.27
N GLU A 300 -1.57 33.86 -13.16
CA GLU A 300 -2.05 35.24 -13.03
C GLU A 300 -1.40 36.16 -14.09
N ALA A 301 -0.07 36.10 -14.23
CA ALA A 301 0.66 36.89 -15.22
C ALA A 301 0.29 36.53 -16.66
N ALA A 302 -0.05 35.26 -16.92
CA ALA A 302 -0.48 34.77 -18.23
C ALA A 302 -1.99 34.97 -18.47
N GLY A 303 -2.76 35.44 -17.49
CA GLY A 303 -4.22 35.51 -17.55
C GLY A 303 -4.89 34.13 -17.66
N ARG A 304 -4.21 33.06 -17.25
CA ARG A 304 -4.80 31.71 -17.18
C ARG A 304 -5.69 31.63 -15.96
N VAL A 305 -6.93 31.20 -16.17
CA VAL A 305 -7.94 31.08 -15.12
C VAL A 305 -8.40 29.63 -15.01
N ALA A 306 -8.78 29.24 -13.79
CA ALA A 306 -9.38 27.95 -13.52
C ALA A 306 -10.68 27.76 -14.30
N VAL A 307 -11.00 26.51 -14.64
CA VAL A 307 -12.28 26.16 -15.27
C VAL A 307 -13.31 25.92 -14.18
N VAL A 308 -14.36 26.75 -14.16
CA VAL A 308 -15.55 26.54 -13.32
C VAL A 308 -16.28 25.27 -13.80
N THR A 309 -16.74 24.43 -12.87
CA THR A 309 -17.39 23.17 -13.21
C THR A 309 -18.53 22.81 -12.27
N ASP A 310 -19.51 22.10 -12.82
CA ASP A 310 -20.67 21.49 -12.15
C ASP A 310 -20.65 19.95 -12.27
N GLN A 311 -19.52 19.37 -12.71
CA GLN A 311 -19.34 17.92 -12.86
C GLN A 311 -19.44 17.16 -11.53
N ILE A 312 -19.27 17.85 -10.41
CA ILE A 312 -19.31 17.30 -9.05
C ILE A 312 -20.44 18.00 -8.29
N PRO A 313 -21.24 17.28 -7.47
CA PRO A 313 -22.23 17.89 -6.60
C PRO A 313 -21.63 18.99 -5.71
N PRO A 314 -22.40 20.01 -5.31
CA PRO A 314 -21.95 21.01 -4.35
C PRO A 314 -21.32 20.39 -3.10
N LEU A 315 -20.30 21.02 -2.53
CA LEU A 315 -19.53 20.45 -1.41
C LEU A 315 -20.40 19.96 -0.23
N PRO A 316 -21.44 20.69 0.23
CA PRO A 316 -22.30 20.20 1.32
C PRO A 316 -23.01 18.89 0.99
N ASP A 317 -23.61 18.81 -0.21
CA ASP A 317 -24.30 17.61 -0.70
C ASP A 317 -23.33 16.43 -0.84
N LEU A 318 -22.15 16.70 -1.40
CA LEU A 318 -21.10 15.71 -1.58
C LEU A 318 -20.66 15.12 -0.23
N LEU A 319 -20.41 15.99 0.76
CA LEU A 319 -19.97 15.57 2.10
C LEU A 319 -21.06 14.75 2.80
N ALA A 320 -22.32 15.19 2.74
CA ALA A 320 -23.45 14.46 3.32
C ALA A 320 -23.58 13.06 2.73
N ARG A 321 -23.55 12.94 1.40
CA ARG A 321 -23.64 11.64 0.70
C ARG A 321 -22.46 10.73 1.02
N TRP A 322 -21.24 11.27 1.11
CA TRP A 322 -20.07 10.51 1.51
C TRP A 322 -20.18 10.00 2.95
N ALA A 323 -20.61 10.86 3.87
CA ALA A 323 -20.73 10.55 5.28
C ALA A 323 -21.77 9.45 5.55
N VAL A 324 -22.94 9.50 4.91
CA VAL A 324 -23.96 8.44 5.08
C VAL A 324 -23.52 7.11 4.48
N LEU A 325 -22.84 7.12 3.33
CA LEU A 325 -22.23 5.89 2.78
C LEU A 325 -21.19 5.33 3.75
N SER A 326 -20.30 6.18 4.26
CA SER A 326 -19.31 5.77 5.25
C SER A 326 -19.95 5.16 6.49
N ALA A 327 -21.00 5.79 7.01
CA ALA A 327 -21.76 5.29 8.16
C ALA A 327 -22.37 3.92 7.89
N THR A 328 -22.95 3.71 6.70
CA THR A 328 -23.52 2.42 6.30
C THR A 328 -22.47 1.31 6.27
N TYR A 329 -21.31 1.54 5.64
CA TYR A 329 -20.22 0.55 5.56
C TYR A 329 -19.63 0.22 6.94
N VAL A 330 -19.38 1.25 7.76
CA VAL A 330 -18.86 1.06 9.12
C VAL A 330 -19.88 0.37 10.02
N GLY A 331 -21.17 0.71 9.88
CA GLY A 331 -22.24 0.12 10.69
C GLY A 331 -22.41 -1.38 10.46
N ILE A 332 -22.15 -1.90 9.26
CA ILE A 332 -22.13 -3.36 9.01
C ILE A 332 -20.79 -4.03 9.39
N GLY A 333 -19.85 -3.28 9.98
CA GLY A 333 -18.52 -3.78 10.36
C GLY A 333 -17.60 -4.04 9.18
N SER A 334 -17.85 -3.43 8.01
CA SER A 334 -16.97 -3.61 6.85
C SER A 334 -15.62 -2.94 7.07
N GLY A 335 -14.53 -3.65 6.80
CA GLY A 335 -13.18 -3.08 6.73
C GLY A 335 -12.94 -2.21 5.49
N TRP A 336 -13.85 -2.25 4.51
CA TRP A 336 -13.73 -1.61 3.20
C TRP A 336 -14.74 -0.47 3.00
N GLY A 337 -14.60 0.27 1.90
CA GLY A 337 -15.53 1.33 1.49
C GLY A 337 -15.14 2.74 1.95
N PRO A 338 -16.01 3.74 1.74
CA PRO A 338 -15.71 5.13 2.07
C PRO A 338 -15.51 5.33 3.56
N ARG A 339 -14.64 6.27 3.94
CA ARG A 339 -14.32 6.66 5.32
C ARG A 339 -14.32 8.17 5.48
N ILE A 340 -14.75 8.63 6.66
CA ILE A 340 -14.56 9.98 7.14
C ILE A 340 -13.50 9.95 8.24
N TYR A 341 -12.52 10.83 8.12
CA TYR A 341 -11.49 11.12 9.11
C TYR A 341 -11.56 12.61 9.50
N PRO A 342 -10.93 13.02 10.61
CA PRO A 342 -10.81 14.43 10.95
C PRO A 342 -10.20 15.25 9.80
N GLY A 343 -11.03 16.10 9.18
CA GLY A 343 -10.60 17.02 8.12
C GLY A 343 -10.53 16.44 6.70
N TYR A 344 -10.84 15.16 6.49
CA TYR A 344 -10.90 14.61 5.13
C TYR A 344 -11.78 13.36 5.01
N ALA A 345 -12.29 13.13 3.80
CA ALA A 345 -12.95 11.89 3.41
C ALA A 345 -12.02 11.09 2.48
N TRP A 346 -12.03 9.77 2.61
CA TRP A 346 -11.17 8.86 1.87
C TRP A 346 -11.97 7.69 1.30
N PHE A 347 -11.64 7.29 0.07
CA PHE A 347 -12.26 6.15 -0.58
C PHE A 347 -11.26 5.49 -1.52
N GLU A 348 -11.29 4.16 -1.53
CA GLU A 348 -10.53 3.31 -2.42
C GLU A 348 -11.45 2.15 -2.83
N SER A 349 -11.58 1.92 -4.13
CA SER A 349 -12.35 0.82 -4.68
C SER A 349 -11.60 -0.50 -4.58
N ASP A 350 -12.32 -1.60 -4.81
CA ASP A 350 -11.75 -2.94 -4.99
C ASP A 350 -10.76 -3.02 -6.16
N ALA A 351 -10.93 -2.17 -7.18
CA ALA A 351 -10.06 -2.03 -8.33
C ALA A 351 -8.95 -0.96 -8.15
N ARG A 352 -8.52 -0.67 -6.91
CA ARG A 352 -7.41 0.25 -6.59
C ARG A 352 -7.51 1.65 -7.19
N SER A 353 -8.74 2.09 -7.46
CA SER A 353 -9.05 3.46 -7.87
C SER A 353 -9.60 4.18 -6.67
N GLY A 354 -9.13 5.39 -6.39
CA GLY A 354 -9.51 6.07 -5.17
C GLY A 354 -9.28 7.55 -5.17
N SER A 355 -9.80 8.20 -4.14
CA SER A 355 -9.78 9.64 -3.99
C SER A 355 -9.78 10.08 -2.54
N THR A 356 -9.41 11.33 -2.36
CA THR A 356 -9.45 12.02 -1.07
C THR A 356 -10.07 13.38 -1.24
N LEU A 357 -11.05 13.68 -0.39
CA LEU A 357 -11.62 15.00 -0.21
C LEU A 357 -11.01 15.63 1.04
N TYR A 358 -10.12 16.60 0.90
CA TYR A 358 -9.66 17.42 2.02
C TYR A 358 -10.63 18.58 2.27
N LEU A 359 -11.06 18.74 3.51
CA LEU A 359 -11.89 19.87 3.97
C LEU A 359 -10.98 20.89 4.66
N LEU A 360 -11.04 22.14 4.20
CA LEU A 360 -10.14 23.20 4.66
C LEU A 360 -10.92 24.37 5.28
N PRO A 361 -10.30 25.13 6.20
CA PRO A 361 -10.91 26.34 6.72
C PRO A 361 -11.24 27.36 5.63
N GLY A 362 -12.36 28.07 5.81
CA GLY A 362 -12.78 29.16 4.94
C GLY A 362 -13.55 28.73 3.69
N ASP A 363 -14.43 27.73 3.81
CA ASP A 363 -15.22 27.18 2.69
C ASP A 363 -14.36 26.75 1.51
N ARG A 364 -13.33 25.94 1.81
CA ARG A 364 -12.39 25.40 0.84
C ARG A 364 -12.33 23.89 0.94
N ALA A 365 -12.15 23.24 -0.19
CA ALA A 365 -11.89 21.81 -0.24
C ALA A 365 -11.07 21.43 -1.48
N VAL A 366 -10.47 20.25 -1.45
CA VAL A 366 -9.84 19.64 -2.63
C VAL A 366 -10.31 18.21 -2.73
N LEU A 367 -10.93 17.85 -3.86
CA LEU A 367 -11.20 16.47 -4.24
C LEU A 367 -10.19 16.07 -5.31
N SER A 368 -9.32 15.12 -4.99
CA SER A 368 -8.28 14.65 -5.91
C SER A 368 -8.06 13.15 -5.77
N GLY A 369 -7.57 12.51 -6.83
CA GLY A 369 -7.43 11.06 -6.87
C GLY A 369 -7.07 10.56 -8.26
N GLY A 370 -7.31 9.28 -8.49
CA GLY A 370 -7.15 8.75 -9.83
C GLY A 370 -7.61 7.32 -10.01
N LYS A 371 -7.86 6.97 -11.28
CA LYS A 371 -8.06 5.59 -11.72
C LYS A 371 -6.72 4.87 -11.72
N TRP A 372 -6.73 3.62 -11.26
CA TRP A 372 -5.54 2.78 -11.26
C TRP A 372 -5.00 2.58 -12.70
N ASN A 373 -5.91 2.50 -13.68
CA ASN A 373 -5.65 2.33 -15.11
C ASN A 373 -6.11 3.54 -15.95
N SER A 374 -5.78 4.76 -15.50
CA SER A 374 -6.18 5.99 -16.21
C SER A 374 -5.72 5.99 -17.67
N GLU A 375 -6.67 6.11 -18.60
CA GLU A 375 -6.41 6.24 -20.04
C GLU A 375 -5.67 7.55 -20.36
N LEU A 376 -5.94 8.62 -19.60
CA LEU A 376 -5.24 9.89 -19.74
C LEU A 376 -3.75 9.75 -19.41
N LEU A 377 -3.43 9.06 -18.30
CA LEU A 377 -2.04 8.83 -17.90
C LEU A 377 -1.36 7.82 -18.81
N GLU A 378 -2.07 6.80 -19.29
CA GLU A 378 -1.57 5.85 -20.27
C GLU A 378 -1.14 6.56 -21.56
N ALA A 379 -1.99 7.46 -22.09
CA ALA A 379 -1.67 8.26 -23.27
C ALA A 379 -0.49 9.22 -23.03
N ALA A 380 -0.35 9.76 -21.83
CA ALA A 380 0.76 10.65 -21.49
C ALA A 380 2.08 9.87 -21.38
N TYR A 381 2.13 8.85 -20.53
CA TYR A 381 3.37 8.13 -20.23
C TYR A 381 3.82 7.20 -21.36
N ASN A 382 2.92 6.37 -21.89
CA ASN A 382 3.28 5.39 -22.92
C ASN A 382 3.07 5.94 -24.35
N GLY A 383 2.13 6.89 -24.53
CA GLY A 383 1.85 7.50 -25.83
C GLY A 383 2.76 8.67 -26.20
N GLY A 384 3.63 9.14 -25.29
CA GLY A 384 4.47 10.33 -25.49
C GLY A 384 3.67 11.64 -25.49
N GLY A 385 2.46 11.62 -24.92
CA GLY A 385 1.62 12.81 -24.74
C GLY A 385 2.12 13.73 -23.62
N GLN A 386 1.47 14.87 -23.47
CA GLN A 386 1.67 15.72 -22.29
C GLN A 386 0.83 15.18 -21.13
N LEU A 387 1.36 15.30 -19.91
CA LEU A 387 0.59 15.04 -18.70
C LEU A 387 -0.64 15.96 -18.64
N PRO A 388 -1.76 15.49 -18.04
CA PRO A 388 -2.96 16.31 -17.91
C PRO A 388 -2.65 17.56 -17.08
N ASP A 389 -3.13 18.71 -17.55
CA ASP A 389 -3.04 19.97 -16.82
C ASP A 389 -4.14 20.00 -15.75
N LEU A 390 -3.84 19.35 -14.62
CA LEU A 390 -4.75 19.23 -13.47
C LEU A 390 -4.83 20.51 -12.63
N TYR A 391 -3.87 21.43 -12.79
CA TYR A 391 -3.68 22.55 -11.86
C TYR A 391 -3.70 23.93 -12.52
N GLY A 392 -3.99 24.02 -13.81
CA GLY A 392 -4.11 25.30 -14.51
C GLY A 392 -5.10 26.24 -13.83
N GLY A 393 -4.62 27.39 -13.36
CA GLY A 393 -5.40 28.38 -12.61
C GLY A 393 -5.66 28.02 -11.15
N ALA A 394 -5.04 26.94 -10.62
CA ALA A 394 -5.20 26.56 -9.23
C ALA A 394 -4.49 27.56 -8.29
N PRO A 395 -5.13 27.96 -7.18
CA PRO A 395 -4.52 28.84 -6.20
C PRO A 395 -3.34 28.16 -5.49
N ALA A 396 -2.44 28.95 -4.91
CA ALA A 396 -1.21 28.45 -4.27
C ALA A 396 -1.46 27.49 -3.08
N TRP A 397 -2.64 27.54 -2.47
CA TRP A 397 -3.01 26.63 -1.39
C TRP A 397 -3.43 25.24 -1.88
N VAL A 398 -3.68 25.06 -3.18
CA VAL A 398 -3.79 23.73 -3.81
C VAL A 398 -2.38 23.24 -4.10
N ASN A 399 -1.85 22.45 -3.18
CA ASN A 399 -0.49 21.91 -3.18
C ASN A 399 -0.46 20.52 -2.51
N ASP A 400 0.71 19.88 -2.48
CA ASP A 400 0.88 18.49 -2.02
C ASP A 400 0.37 18.18 -0.61
N SER A 401 0.15 19.18 0.26
CA SER A 401 -0.41 18.98 1.60
C SER A 401 -1.93 18.69 1.61
N VAL A 402 -2.62 18.98 0.52
CA VAL A 402 -4.09 18.84 0.37
C VAL A 402 -4.46 18.04 -0.88
N LEU A 403 -3.49 17.35 -1.47
CA LEU A 403 -3.68 16.46 -2.62
C LEU A 403 -3.64 15.00 -2.18
N ASN A 404 -4.34 14.14 -2.92
CA ASN A 404 -4.22 12.71 -2.78
C ASN A 404 -2.78 12.27 -3.09
N THR A 405 -2.26 11.33 -2.30
CA THR A 405 -0.87 10.87 -2.34
C THR A 405 -0.42 10.29 -3.68
N ARG A 406 -1.36 9.95 -4.56
CA ARG A 406 -1.09 9.57 -5.96
C ARG A 406 -0.27 10.61 -6.72
N ASN A 407 -0.32 11.90 -6.35
CA ASN A 407 0.54 12.94 -6.93
C ASN A 407 2.05 12.66 -6.78
N ARG A 408 2.46 11.94 -5.72
CA ARG A 408 3.86 11.60 -5.45
C ARG A 408 4.40 10.50 -6.37
N ASN A 409 3.50 9.68 -6.91
CA ASN A 409 3.83 8.53 -7.75
C ASN A 409 3.38 8.73 -9.20
N GLY A 410 3.02 9.95 -9.59
CA GLY A 410 2.58 10.24 -10.96
C GLY A 410 1.24 9.63 -11.35
N LEU A 411 0.37 9.27 -10.39
CA LEU A 411 -0.90 8.57 -10.61
C LEU A 411 -2.14 9.41 -10.33
N LEU A 412 -1.98 10.72 -10.13
CA LEU A 412 -3.11 11.63 -10.03
C LEU A 412 -3.71 11.80 -11.43
N SER A 413 -4.98 11.46 -11.61
CA SER A 413 -5.68 11.64 -12.90
C SER A 413 -6.75 12.73 -12.85
N PHE A 414 -7.09 13.23 -11.66
CA PHE A 414 -7.95 14.40 -11.51
C PHE A 414 -7.65 15.23 -10.25
N CYS A 415 -7.98 16.52 -10.31
CA CYS A 415 -7.93 17.45 -9.18
C CYS A 415 -9.01 18.52 -9.35
N TYR A 416 -9.90 18.62 -8.36
CA TYR A 416 -10.93 19.64 -8.27
C TYR A 416 -10.78 20.37 -6.94
N TRP A 417 -10.98 21.68 -6.93
CA TRP A 417 -10.95 22.47 -5.71
C TRP A 417 -12.22 23.31 -5.58
N TRP A 418 -12.74 23.35 -4.37
CA TRP A 418 -13.86 24.17 -3.98
C TRP A 418 -13.34 25.46 -3.37
N ASP A 419 -13.89 26.57 -3.81
CA ASP A 419 -13.64 27.88 -3.22
C ASP A 419 -14.91 28.73 -3.34
N ASN A 420 -15.39 29.24 -2.21
CA ASN A 420 -16.52 30.18 -2.13
C ASN A 420 -17.78 29.71 -2.88
N GLY A 421 -18.27 28.50 -2.59
CA GLY A 421 -19.52 28.01 -3.18
C GLY A 421 -19.41 27.37 -4.56
N GLN A 422 -18.21 27.21 -5.12
CA GLN A 422 -18.02 26.76 -6.50
C GLN A 422 -16.86 25.78 -6.65
N TRP A 423 -17.07 24.73 -7.47
CA TRP A 423 -15.99 23.84 -7.92
C TRP A 423 -15.24 24.40 -9.11
N TYR A 424 -13.93 24.17 -9.08
CA TYR A 424 -12.97 24.51 -10.12
C TYR A 424 -12.10 23.30 -10.46
N ARG A 425 -11.54 23.29 -11.67
CA ARG A 425 -10.53 22.32 -12.13
C ARG A 425 -9.51 22.98 -13.06
N GLY A 426 -8.43 22.26 -13.33
CA GLY A 426 -7.46 22.60 -14.38
C GLY A 426 -8.06 22.54 -15.80
N SER A 427 -7.23 22.80 -16.81
CA SER A 427 -7.72 22.94 -18.19
C SER A 427 -8.11 21.60 -18.84
N THR A 428 -7.43 20.50 -18.47
CA THR A 428 -7.78 19.16 -18.94
C THR A 428 -9.14 18.72 -18.40
N ASP A 429 -10.02 18.22 -19.27
CA ASP A 429 -11.29 17.62 -18.85
C ASP A 429 -11.05 16.20 -18.32
N THR A 430 -11.27 16.02 -17.03
CA THR A 430 -11.05 14.76 -16.31
C THR A 430 -12.36 14.12 -15.85
N SER A 431 -13.50 14.51 -16.41
CA SER A 431 -14.81 13.93 -16.05
C SER A 431 -14.85 12.41 -16.18
N GLY A 432 -14.26 11.88 -17.26
CA GLY A 432 -14.14 10.45 -17.50
C GLY A 432 -13.25 9.71 -16.49
N GLU A 433 -12.56 10.40 -15.58
CA GLU A 433 -11.71 9.79 -14.54
C GLU A 433 -12.47 9.57 -13.22
N LEU A 434 -13.67 10.13 -13.04
CA LEU A 434 -14.33 10.20 -11.73
C LEU A 434 -15.09 8.93 -11.30
N ASP A 435 -15.61 8.14 -12.24
CA ASP A 435 -16.61 7.08 -11.93
C ASP A 435 -16.14 6.00 -10.94
N ALA A 436 -14.92 5.47 -11.13
CA ALA A 436 -14.35 4.42 -10.29
C ALA A 436 -13.71 4.93 -8.97
N PRO A 437 -12.98 6.06 -8.95
CA PRO A 437 -12.30 6.53 -7.74
C PRO A 437 -13.16 7.37 -6.80
N VAL A 438 -14.42 7.65 -7.13
CA VAL A 438 -15.35 8.40 -6.28
C VAL A 438 -16.53 7.50 -5.90
N PRO A 439 -16.95 7.44 -4.62
CA PRO A 439 -18.08 6.61 -4.21
C PRO A 439 -19.39 7.08 -4.85
N ALA A 440 -20.48 6.34 -4.67
CA ALA A 440 -21.80 6.60 -5.28
C ALA A 440 -22.52 7.86 -4.72
N ILE A 441 -21.91 9.03 -4.84
CA ILE A 441 -22.35 10.32 -4.28
C ILE A 441 -23.03 11.23 -5.31
N TRP A 442 -23.14 10.80 -6.56
CA TRP A 442 -23.56 11.64 -7.69
C TRP A 442 -24.98 12.17 -7.56
N THR A 443 -25.90 11.31 -7.11
CA THR A 443 -27.31 11.66 -6.89
C THR A 443 -27.80 11.08 -5.57
N PRO A 444 -28.86 11.65 -4.98
CA PRO A 444 -29.50 11.06 -3.80
C PRO A 444 -29.93 9.60 -4.04
N ASP A 445 -30.53 9.31 -5.19
CA ASP A 445 -30.99 7.96 -5.53
C ASP A 445 -29.84 6.96 -5.64
N ALA A 446 -28.71 7.34 -6.26
CA ALA A 446 -27.54 6.47 -6.34
C ALA A 446 -26.92 6.22 -4.95
N THR A 447 -26.91 7.24 -4.09
CA THR A 447 -26.41 7.14 -2.72
C THR A 447 -27.28 6.17 -1.91
N VAL A 448 -28.61 6.35 -1.95
CA VAL A 448 -29.57 5.46 -1.26
C VAL A 448 -29.49 4.04 -1.80
N ALA A 449 -29.36 3.85 -3.12
CA ALA A 449 -29.18 2.53 -3.72
C ALA A 449 -27.91 1.84 -3.21
N ALA A 450 -26.80 2.57 -3.09
CA ALA A 450 -25.56 2.04 -2.53
C ALA A 450 -25.68 1.71 -1.02
N MET A 451 -26.36 2.56 -0.23
CA MET A 451 -26.63 2.30 1.19
C MET A 451 -27.45 1.01 1.37
N THR A 452 -28.57 0.92 0.65
CA THR A 452 -29.48 -0.24 0.68
C THR A 452 -28.83 -1.54 0.19
N GLY A 453 -27.86 -1.45 -0.72
CA GLY A 453 -27.05 -2.60 -1.12
C GLY A 453 -26.24 -3.21 0.02
N GLN A 454 -25.88 -2.41 1.04
CA GLN A 454 -25.16 -2.86 2.22
C GLN A 454 -26.10 -3.31 3.35
N THR A 455 -27.19 -2.56 3.58
CA THR A 455 -28.09 -2.76 4.74
C THR A 455 -29.24 -3.73 4.45
N GLY A 456 -29.77 -3.73 3.22
CA GLY A 456 -30.89 -4.54 2.77
C GLY A 456 -32.01 -3.70 2.15
N ALA A 457 -32.74 -4.26 1.18
CA ALA A 457 -33.76 -3.54 0.41
C ALA A 457 -34.93 -2.97 1.26
N SER A 458 -35.24 -3.61 2.39
CA SER A 458 -36.25 -3.16 3.37
C SER A 458 -35.92 -1.79 3.98
N THR A 459 -34.64 -1.38 3.99
CA THR A 459 -34.16 -0.17 4.67
C THR A 459 -34.20 1.09 3.80
N THR A 460 -34.77 1.03 2.59
CA THR A 460 -34.76 2.14 1.62
C THR A 460 -35.27 3.46 2.19
N GLN A 461 -36.42 3.42 2.90
CA GLN A 461 -37.01 4.63 3.47
C GLN A 461 -36.15 5.22 4.61
N ALA A 462 -35.54 4.37 5.44
CA ALA A 462 -34.62 4.81 6.49
C ALA A 462 -33.35 5.43 5.90
N CYS A 463 -32.81 4.85 4.83
CA CYS A 463 -31.65 5.41 4.11
C CYS A 463 -31.97 6.79 3.51
N GLN A 464 -33.16 6.95 2.92
CA GLN A 464 -33.63 8.25 2.40
C GLN A 464 -33.75 9.29 3.51
N ALA A 465 -34.38 8.94 4.63
CA ALA A 465 -34.53 9.83 5.78
C ALA A 465 -33.17 10.23 6.37
N LEU A 466 -32.24 9.29 6.52
CA LEU A 466 -30.90 9.59 7.02
C LEU A 466 -30.15 10.55 6.09
N LEU A 467 -30.23 10.36 4.77
CA LEU A 467 -29.62 11.26 3.80
C LEU A 467 -30.21 12.68 3.86
N GLU A 468 -31.53 12.79 4.05
CA GLU A 468 -32.23 14.07 4.19
C GLU A 468 -31.71 14.84 5.42
N VAL A 469 -31.78 14.24 6.62
CA VAL A 469 -31.31 14.89 7.86
C VAL A 469 -29.80 15.15 7.87
N ALA A 470 -29.00 14.29 7.23
CA ALA A 470 -27.55 14.52 7.07
C ALA A 470 -27.27 15.71 6.15
N THR A 471 -28.07 15.92 5.10
CA THR A 471 -27.95 17.08 4.21
C THR A 471 -28.31 18.38 4.93
N GLU A 472 -29.25 18.31 5.88
CA GLU A 472 -29.63 19.45 6.73
C GLU A 472 -28.67 19.70 7.91
N GLY A 473 -27.76 18.76 8.19
CA GLY A 473 -26.83 18.82 9.34
C GLY A 473 -27.53 18.59 10.68
N THR A 474 -28.61 17.80 10.70
CA THR A 474 -29.48 17.57 11.86
C THR A 474 -29.59 16.09 12.22
N ALA A 475 -28.71 15.23 11.69
CA ALA A 475 -28.78 13.80 11.91
C ALA A 475 -28.55 13.45 13.40
N THR A 476 -29.27 12.46 13.90
CA THR A 476 -29.13 11.94 15.25
C THR A 476 -28.65 10.49 15.23
N VAL A 477 -28.25 9.98 16.40
CA VAL A 477 -27.89 8.55 16.56
C VAL A 477 -29.09 7.65 16.26
N ASP A 478 -30.32 8.10 16.56
CA ASP A 478 -31.54 7.33 16.29
C ASP A 478 -31.82 7.23 14.78
N ASP A 479 -31.55 8.30 14.01
CA ASP A 479 -31.67 8.27 12.54
C ASP A 479 -30.69 7.28 11.93
N VAL A 480 -29.48 7.19 12.47
CA VAL A 480 -28.48 6.19 12.06
C VAL A 480 -28.93 4.78 12.45
N ALA A 481 -29.45 4.59 13.67
CA ALA A 481 -29.92 3.30 14.15
C ALA A 481 -31.04 2.72 13.27
N ALA A 482 -31.97 3.57 12.82
CA ALA A 482 -33.10 3.17 11.97
C ALA A 482 -32.68 2.50 10.64
N VAL A 483 -31.48 2.82 10.13
CA VAL A 483 -30.94 2.17 8.92
C VAL A 483 -30.54 0.71 9.18
N PHE A 484 -30.36 0.31 10.44
CA PHE A 484 -29.90 -1.01 10.86
C PHE A 484 -30.93 -1.79 11.71
N ASP A 485 -32.20 -1.40 11.72
CA ASP A 485 -33.23 -2.01 12.59
C ASP A 485 -33.33 -3.55 12.47
N GLU A 486 -33.00 -4.12 11.30
CA GLU A 486 -33.00 -5.57 11.06
C GLU A 486 -31.65 -6.25 11.36
N ARG A 487 -30.66 -5.52 11.89
CA ARG A 487 -29.29 -5.98 12.17
C ARG A 487 -28.86 -5.70 13.62
N PRO A 488 -29.11 -6.64 14.54
CA PRO A 488 -28.74 -6.46 15.95
C PRO A 488 -27.23 -6.43 16.21
N ASP A 489 -26.41 -6.89 15.25
CA ASP A 489 -24.94 -6.87 15.28
C ASP A 489 -24.33 -5.58 14.70
N ALA A 490 -25.16 -4.64 14.25
CA ALA A 490 -24.69 -3.39 13.65
C ALA A 490 -23.93 -2.50 14.65
N GLN A 491 -22.83 -1.92 14.18
CA GLN A 491 -21.97 -1.01 14.93
C GLN A 491 -22.50 0.44 14.86
N VAL A 492 -23.70 0.67 15.40
CA VAL A 492 -24.43 1.96 15.27
C VAL A 492 -23.60 3.17 15.73
N TYR A 493 -22.89 3.07 16.87
CA TYR A 493 -22.08 4.18 17.36
C TYR A 493 -20.86 4.47 16.46
N ALA A 494 -20.27 3.44 15.85
CA ALA A 494 -19.17 3.61 14.90
C ALA A 494 -19.67 4.27 13.61
N ALA A 495 -20.88 3.90 13.15
CA ALA A 495 -21.57 4.54 12.03
C ALA A 495 -21.88 6.02 12.34
N ALA A 496 -22.49 6.32 13.49
CA ALA A 496 -22.80 7.68 13.90
C ALA A 496 -21.54 8.55 14.04
N ASN A 497 -20.42 7.96 14.46
CA ASN A 497 -19.14 8.66 14.50
C ASN A 497 -18.69 9.17 13.12
N GLN A 498 -19.04 8.48 12.02
CA GLN A 498 -18.72 8.97 10.67
C GLN A 498 -19.44 10.28 10.33
N LEU A 499 -20.71 10.42 10.74
CA LEU A 499 -21.46 11.67 10.58
C LEU A 499 -20.94 12.76 11.53
N SER A 500 -20.58 12.40 12.76
CA SER A 500 -19.98 13.32 13.74
C SER A 500 -18.67 13.92 13.23
N LEU A 501 -17.77 13.10 12.68
CA LEU A 501 -16.51 13.58 12.09
C LEU A 501 -16.72 14.49 10.87
N ALA A 502 -17.82 14.31 10.14
CA ALA A 502 -18.23 15.18 9.05
C ALA A 502 -18.94 16.47 9.52
N GLY A 503 -19.23 16.60 10.82
CA GLY A 503 -19.97 17.74 11.38
C GLY A 503 -21.47 17.73 11.07
N LEU A 504 -22.05 16.55 10.82
CA LEU A 504 -23.44 16.37 10.39
C LEU A 504 -24.34 15.74 11.47
N LEU A 505 -23.79 15.44 12.65
CA LEU A 505 -24.50 14.83 13.77
C LEU A 505 -24.76 15.87 14.87
N THR A 506 -25.96 15.86 15.48
CA THR A 506 -26.37 16.78 16.56
C THR A 506 -26.50 16.13 17.93
#